data_AF-A0A9N9U5G5-F1
#
_entry.id   AF-A0A9N9U5G5-F1
#
_cell.length_a   1.000
_cell.length_b   1.000
_cell.length_c   1.000
_cell.angle_alpha   90.00
_cell.angle_beta   90.00
_cell.angle_gamma   90.00
#
_symmetry.space_group_name_H-M   'P 1'
#
loop_
_entity.id
_entity.type
_entity.pdbx_description
1 polymer ?
#
loop_
_entity_poly.entity_id
_entity_poly.type
_entity_poly.pdbx_seq_one_letter_code
_entity_poly.pdbx_strand_id
1 'polypeptide(L)'
;MARTEKTGAHPASDIEAVQLDRDNITNEKSGPRPGEYVENPAKYNQETEHIGTLDRRLKSRHVQFLALSGAIGTGLFVGSGQVISLAGPLSAVLSYAITGFNLFCVINSLGEMVTWLPLPGAVPIFATRYVDEALGFTLGWNYWYQLAIGVPLECT
;
A
#
# COMPACT_ATOMS: atom_id res chain seq x y z
N MET A 1 11.45 -54.76 3.72
CA MET A 1 12.38 -53.96 2.87
C MET A 1 11.49 -53.38 1.76
N ALA A 2 11.13 -52.11 1.69
CA ALA A 2 11.86 -50.91 2.07
C ALA A 2 10.92 -49.83 2.64
N ARG A 3 11.47 -49.11 3.63
CA ARG A 3 11.02 -47.82 4.15
C ARG A 3 11.71 -46.75 3.31
N THR A 4 10.98 -45.83 2.70
CA THR A 4 11.55 -44.54 2.28
C THR A 4 10.66 -43.43 2.80
N GLU A 5 11.21 -42.80 3.82
CA GLU A 5 10.71 -41.70 4.60
C GLU A 5 11.10 -40.37 3.93
N LYS A 6 10.16 -39.41 3.95
CA LYS A 6 10.36 -37.95 3.91
C LYS A 6 11.20 -37.34 2.77
N THR A 7 10.51 -36.59 1.92
CA THR A 7 11.03 -35.38 1.26
C THR A 7 9.96 -34.33 1.51
N GLY A 8 10.13 -33.44 2.48
CA GLY A 8 10.91 -32.23 2.27
C GLY A 8 9.99 -31.20 1.64
N ALA A 9 9.10 -30.62 2.45
CA ALA A 9 8.23 -29.52 2.05
C ALA A 9 9.10 -28.38 1.51
N HIS A 10 9.05 -28.20 0.19
CA HIS A 10 9.81 -27.19 -0.52
C HIS A 10 8.93 -25.92 -0.55
N PRO A 11 9.37 -24.77 -0.02
CA PRO A 11 8.57 -23.54 0.00
C PRO A 11 8.31 -22.92 -1.39
N ALA A 12 8.71 -23.59 -2.47
CA ALA A 12 8.52 -23.11 -3.84
C ALA A 12 7.19 -23.58 -4.45
N SER A 13 6.72 -24.79 -4.10
CA SER A 13 5.46 -25.34 -4.63
C SER A 13 4.23 -24.61 -4.09
N ASP A 14 4.29 -24.17 -2.83
CA ASP A 14 3.19 -23.45 -2.19
C ASP A 14 3.06 -22.03 -2.76
N ILE A 15 4.18 -21.43 -3.17
CA ILE A 15 4.20 -20.10 -3.81
C ILE A 15 3.66 -20.19 -5.24
N GLU A 16 4.02 -21.23 -6.00
CA GLU A 16 3.44 -21.50 -7.32
C GLU A 16 1.93 -21.74 -7.23
N ALA A 17 1.46 -22.53 -6.26
CA ALA A 17 0.03 -22.79 -6.08
C ALA A 17 -0.75 -21.50 -5.72
N VAL A 18 -0.18 -20.64 -4.87
CA VAL A 18 -0.76 -19.34 -4.51
C VAL A 18 -0.75 -18.36 -5.68
N GLN A 19 0.25 -18.44 -6.57
CA GLN A 19 0.30 -17.64 -7.81
C GLN A 19 -0.71 -18.13 -8.85
N LEU A 20 -0.79 -19.44 -9.07
CA LEU A 20 -1.78 -20.04 -9.97
C LEU A 20 -3.22 -19.74 -9.54
N ASP A 21 -3.50 -19.77 -8.23
CA ASP A 21 -4.81 -19.40 -7.69
C ASP A 21 -5.10 -17.90 -7.85
N ARG A 22 -4.10 -17.04 -7.61
CA ARG A 22 -4.19 -15.60 -7.89
C ARG A 22 -4.46 -15.31 -9.36
N ASP A 23 -3.79 -16.02 -10.26
CA ASP A 23 -3.93 -15.86 -11.70
C ASP A 23 -5.33 -16.30 -12.15
N ASN A 24 -5.87 -17.38 -11.58
CA ASN A 24 -7.22 -17.88 -11.86
C ASN A 24 -8.31 -16.92 -11.37
N ILE A 25 -8.18 -16.38 -10.14
CA ILE A 25 -9.15 -15.43 -9.56
C ILE A 25 -9.16 -14.09 -10.33
N THR A 26 -8.02 -13.69 -10.90
CA THR A 26 -7.92 -12.46 -11.70
C THR A 26 -8.60 -12.63 -13.06
N ASN A 27 -8.48 -13.83 -13.66
CA ASN A 27 -9.08 -14.16 -14.96
C ASN A 27 -10.61 -14.27 -14.89
N GLU A 28 -11.15 -14.83 -13.79
CA GLU A 28 -12.61 -14.98 -13.64
C GLU A 28 -13.34 -13.64 -13.44
N LYS A 29 -12.69 -12.67 -12.76
CA LYS A 29 -13.29 -11.34 -12.51
C LYS A 29 -13.16 -10.36 -13.67
N SER A 30 -12.31 -10.67 -14.65
CA SER A 30 -12.12 -9.87 -15.86
C SER A 30 -12.95 -10.39 -17.03
N GLY A 31 -14.08 -11.05 -16.77
CA GLY A 31 -15.07 -11.40 -17.78
C GLY A 31 -16.02 -10.22 -18.04
N PRO A 32 -16.61 -10.10 -19.25
CA PRO A 32 -17.63 -9.09 -19.54
C PRO A 32 -18.80 -9.24 -18.58
N ARG A 33 -19.33 -8.11 -18.05
CA ARG A 33 -20.53 -8.15 -17.21
C ARG A 33 -21.69 -8.75 -18.02
N PRO A 34 -22.59 -9.54 -17.39
CA PRO A 34 -23.72 -10.12 -18.10
C PRO A 34 -24.55 -9.01 -18.78
N GLY A 35 -24.47 -8.91 -20.11
CA GLY A 35 -25.13 -7.87 -20.93
C GLY A 35 -24.20 -6.87 -21.63
N GLU A 36 -22.89 -6.92 -21.40
CA GLU A 36 -21.89 -6.07 -22.06
C GLU A 36 -21.43 -6.74 -23.37
N TYR A 37 -21.81 -6.19 -24.53
CA TYR A 37 -21.36 -6.68 -25.83
C TYR A 37 -19.90 -6.27 -26.05
N VAL A 38 -19.01 -7.25 -26.14
CA VAL A 38 -17.60 -7.03 -26.48
C VAL A 38 -17.52 -6.68 -27.97
N GLU A 39 -17.50 -5.38 -28.28
CA GLU A 39 -17.44 -4.85 -29.65
C GLU A 39 -16.18 -5.31 -30.41
N ASN A 40 -15.08 -5.59 -29.69
CA ASN A 40 -13.87 -6.19 -30.25
C ASN A 40 -13.13 -7.06 -29.21
N PRO A 41 -13.17 -8.40 -29.33
CA PRO A 41 -12.54 -9.31 -28.36
C PRO A 41 -11.02 -9.23 -28.35
N ALA A 42 -10.38 -8.81 -29.45
CA ALA A 42 -8.94 -8.66 -29.52
C ALA A 42 -8.45 -7.45 -28.72
N LYS A 43 -9.21 -6.34 -28.73
CA LYS A 43 -8.91 -5.18 -27.88
C LYS A 43 -9.14 -5.47 -26.40
N TYR A 44 -10.21 -6.21 -26.07
CA TYR A 44 -10.53 -6.58 -24.70
C TYR A 44 -9.38 -7.36 -24.05
N ASN A 45 -8.92 -8.41 -24.72
CA ASN A 45 -7.82 -9.26 -24.25
C ASN A 45 -6.50 -8.48 -24.14
N GLN A 46 -6.25 -7.53 -25.06
CA GLN A 46 -5.05 -6.70 -25.04
C GLN A 46 -5.09 -5.67 -23.90
N GLU A 47 -6.26 -5.14 -23.57
CA GLU A 47 -6.43 -4.25 -22.42
C GLU A 47 -6.27 -5.02 -21.11
N THR A 48 -6.88 -6.20 -20.94
CA THR A 48 -6.71 -7.08 -19.76
C THR A 48 -5.30 -7.64 -19.61
N GLU A 49 -4.57 -7.91 -20.69
CA GLU A 49 -3.17 -8.35 -20.67
C GLU A 49 -2.23 -7.25 -20.12
N HIS A 50 -2.57 -5.97 -20.33
CA HIS A 50 -1.76 -4.84 -19.89
C HIS A 50 -2.04 -4.36 -18.46
N ILE A 51 -3.18 -4.70 -17.85
CA ILE A 51 -3.53 -4.24 -16.49
C ILE A 51 -2.78 -5.02 -15.39
N GLY A 52 -2.09 -6.10 -15.73
CA GLY A 52 -1.29 -6.93 -14.81
C GLY A 52 0.22 -6.89 -15.03
N THR A 53 0.70 -6.28 -16.12
CA THR A 53 2.10 -6.37 -16.57
C THR A 53 2.91 -5.10 -16.26
N LEU A 54 2.73 -4.52 -15.08
CA LEU A 54 3.69 -3.54 -14.55
C LEU A 54 4.97 -4.28 -14.16
N ASP A 55 5.98 -4.13 -15.00
CA ASP A 55 7.30 -4.70 -14.83
C ASP A 55 7.87 -4.22 -13.48
N ARG A 56 7.92 -5.12 -12.49
CA ARG A 56 8.24 -4.79 -11.08
C ARG A 56 9.74 -4.49 -10.94
N ARG A 57 10.17 -3.35 -11.48
CA ARG A 57 11.59 -2.97 -11.60
C ARG A 57 12.17 -2.32 -10.34
N LEU A 58 11.32 -1.93 -9.38
CA LEU A 58 11.79 -1.40 -8.11
C LEU A 58 12.23 -2.53 -7.18
N LYS A 59 13.55 -2.68 -7.07
CA LYS A 59 14.20 -3.49 -6.03
C LYS A 59 13.76 -3.01 -4.65
N SER A 60 13.64 -3.94 -3.68
CA SER A 60 13.26 -3.67 -2.29
C SER A 60 14.03 -2.49 -1.65
N ARG A 61 15.32 -2.34 -2.00
CA ARG A 61 16.17 -1.21 -1.55
C ARG A 61 15.67 0.18 -2.01
N HIS A 62 15.14 0.30 -3.24
CA HIS A 62 14.61 1.59 -3.72
C HIS A 62 13.32 1.96 -2.97
N VAL A 63 12.49 0.98 -2.65
CA VAL A 63 11.26 1.19 -1.88
C VAL A 63 11.59 1.63 -0.45
N GLN A 64 12.62 1.05 0.16
CA GLN A 64 13.11 1.49 1.48
C GLN A 64 13.65 2.92 1.43
N PHE A 65 14.41 3.28 0.39
CA PHE A 65 14.88 4.66 0.23
C PHE A 65 13.73 5.66 -0.02
N LEU A 66 12.67 5.27 -0.73
CA LEU A 66 11.46 6.08 -0.89
C LEU A 66 10.76 6.33 0.46
N ALA A 67 10.67 5.29 1.30
CA ALA A 67 10.11 5.42 2.65
C ALA A 67 10.96 6.36 3.53
N LEU A 68 12.29 6.25 3.46
CA LEU A 68 13.21 7.11 4.21
C LEU A 68 13.14 8.58 3.76
N SER A 69 13.04 8.84 2.45
CA SER A 69 12.91 10.21 1.94
C SER A 69 11.61 10.89 2.37
N GLY A 70 10.51 10.13 2.46
CA GLY A 70 9.24 10.65 2.98
C GLY A 70 9.30 10.97 4.48
N ALA A 71 10.00 10.14 5.26
CA ALA A 71 10.09 10.31 6.72
C ALA A 71 11.05 11.43 7.17
N ILE A 72 12.16 11.64 6.45
CA ILE A 72 13.22 12.60 6.84
C ILE A 72 12.95 14.03 6.32
N GLY A 73 11.88 14.24 5.54
CA GLY A 73 11.58 15.51 4.83
C GLY A 73 11.62 16.80 5.66
N THR A 74 11.33 17.93 5.00
CA THR A 74 11.40 19.28 5.60
C THR A 74 10.55 19.44 6.88
N GLY A 75 9.48 18.66 7.03
CA GLY A 75 8.63 18.66 8.22
C GLY A 75 9.37 18.30 9.53
N LEU A 76 10.40 17.45 9.47
CA LEU A 76 11.20 17.14 10.66
C LEU A 76 12.01 18.37 11.10
N PHE A 77 12.59 19.11 10.16
CA PHE A 77 13.45 20.25 10.45
C PHE A 77 12.66 21.51 10.82
N VAL A 78 11.61 21.83 10.06
CA VAL A 78 10.74 22.99 10.32
C VAL A 78 9.92 22.77 11.60
N GLY A 79 9.36 21.58 11.78
CA GLY A 79 8.57 21.23 12.96
C GLY A 79 9.41 21.17 14.23
N SER A 80 10.58 20.52 14.21
CA SER A 80 11.42 20.42 15.41
C SER A 80 11.96 21.77 15.88
N GLY A 81 12.34 22.66 14.96
CA GLY A 81 12.79 24.02 15.30
C GLY A 81 11.72 24.82 16.04
N GLN A 82 10.47 24.77 15.58
CA GLN A 82 9.35 25.44 16.25
C GLN A 82 9.04 24.82 17.63
N VAL A 83 9.00 23.48 17.72
CA VAL A 83 8.66 22.78 18.96
C VAL A 83 9.71 23.03 20.05
N ILE A 84 11.00 23.03 19.70
CA ILE A 84 12.08 23.28 20.66
C ILE A 84 12.01 24.72 21.19
N SER A 85 11.72 25.70 20.33
CA SER A 85 11.63 27.11 20.74
C SER A 85 10.43 27.41 21.64
N LEU A 86 9.30 26.70 21.45
CA LEU A 86 8.06 26.95 22.17
C LEU A 86 7.95 26.15 23.47
N ALA A 87 8.32 24.86 23.44
CA ALA A 87 8.03 23.91 24.51
C ALA A 87 9.27 23.52 25.33
N GLY A 88 10.47 23.85 24.85
CA GLY A 88 11.75 23.44 25.45
C GLY A 88 12.21 22.05 25.00
N PRO A 89 13.49 21.70 25.20
CA PRO A 89 14.09 20.50 24.61
C PRO A 89 13.54 19.19 25.17
N LEU A 90 13.17 19.15 26.46
CA LEU A 90 12.70 17.93 27.10
C LEU A 90 11.30 17.51 26.62
N SER A 91 10.41 18.48 26.44
CA SER A 91 9.04 18.24 25.97
C SER A 91 9.01 17.89 24.47
N ALA A 92 9.94 18.44 23.68
CA ALA A 92 10.11 18.09 22.27
C ALA A 92 10.45 16.60 22.10
N VAL A 93 11.40 16.07 22.87
CA VAL A 93 11.78 14.64 22.77
C VAL A 93 10.62 13.74 23.22
N LEU A 94 9.93 14.12 24.30
CA LEU A 94 8.82 13.32 24.82
C LEU A 94 7.62 13.27 23.86
N SER A 95 7.29 14.40 23.21
CA SER A 95 6.20 14.45 22.24
C SER A 95 6.51 13.64 20.98
N TYR A 96 7.74 13.70 20.47
CA TYR A 96 8.18 12.85 19.36
C TYR A 96 8.17 11.36 19.71
N ALA A 97 8.53 10.99 20.95
CA ALA A 97 8.47 9.59 21.39
C ALA A 97 7.03 9.06 21.47
N ILE A 98 6.10 9.85 22.03
CA ILE A 98 4.69 9.46 22.17
C ILE A 98 4.01 9.37 20.79
N THR A 99 4.17 10.40 19.96
CA THR A 99 3.59 10.41 18.61
C THR A 99 4.22 9.34 17.73
N GLY A 100 5.53 9.13 17.82
CA GLY A 100 6.24 8.08 17.11
C GLY A 100 5.75 6.68 17.51
N PHE A 101 5.52 6.45 18.80
CA PHE A 101 4.94 5.19 19.29
C PHE A 101 3.51 4.97 18.76
N ASN A 102 2.66 5.98 18.82
CA ASN A 102 1.30 5.91 18.28
C ASN A 102 1.31 5.58 16.78
N LEU A 103 2.16 6.27 16.02
CA LEU A 103 2.27 6.08 14.58
C LEU A 103 2.84 4.69 14.24
N PHE A 104 3.81 4.20 15.02
CA PHE A 104 4.34 2.84 14.88
C PHE A 104 3.23 1.80 15.03
N CYS A 105 2.38 1.91 16.04
CA CYS A 105 1.25 0.99 16.22
C CYS A 105 0.31 1.00 15.00
N VAL A 106 -0.02 2.17 14.47
CA VAL A 106 -0.89 2.32 13.29
C VAL A 106 -0.27 1.69 12.05
N ILE A 107 1.00 1.98 11.78
CA ILE A 107 1.71 1.44 10.59
C ILE A 107 1.86 -0.08 10.67
N ASN A 108 2.10 -0.65 11.85
CA ASN A 108 2.16 -2.11 12.01
C ASN A 108 0.79 -2.76 11.74
N SER A 109 -0.30 -2.19 12.27
CA SER A 109 -1.65 -2.68 12.00
C SER A 109 -2.00 -2.58 10.51
N LEU A 110 -1.61 -1.49 9.85
CA LEU A 110 -1.81 -1.33 8.42
C LEU A 110 -0.93 -2.29 7.61
N GLY A 111 0.29 -2.57 8.08
CA GLY A 111 1.21 -3.53 7.47
C GLY A 111 0.62 -4.94 7.40
N GLU A 112 0.04 -5.42 8.50
CA GLU A 112 -0.70 -6.69 8.52
C GLU A 112 -1.87 -6.67 7.53
N MET A 113 -2.64 -5.58 7.48
CA MET A 113 -3.74 -5.45 6.53
C MET A 113 -3.29 -5.52 5.06
N VAL A 114 -2.12 -4.96 4.73
CA VAL A 114 -1.54 -4.93 3.38
C VAL A 114 -0.97 -6.29 2.97
N THR A 115 -0.39 -7.06 3.90
CA THR A 115 0.13 -8.41 3.60
C THR A 115 -1.00 -9.41 3.36
N TRP A 116 -2.12 -9.28 4.08
CA TRP A 116 -3.31 -10.12 3.90
C TRP A 116 -4.02 -9.90 2.57
N LEU A 117 -4.15 -8.64 2.12
CA LEU A 117 -4.79 -8.32 0.84
C LEU A 117 -3.98 -7.27 0.09
N PRO A 118 -3.03 -7.69 -0.78
CA PRO A 118 -2.19 -6.77 -1.53
C PRO A 118 -2.98 -6.16 -2.71
N LEU A 119 -3.79 -5.13 -2.43
CA LEU A 119 -4.42 -4.33 -3.47
C LEU A 119 -3.42 -3.38 -4.12
N PRO A 120 -3.35 -3.31 -5.46
CA PRO A 120 -2.65 -2.24 -6.15
C PRO A 120 -3.42 -0.92 -5.93
N GLY A 121 -2.93 -0.04 -5.05
CA GLY A 121 -3.58 1.24 -4.81
C GLY A 121 -3.10 2.00 -3.57
N ALA A 122 -3.67 3.20 -3.36
CA ALA A 122 -3.42 4.04 -2.20
C ALA A 122 -4.15 3.57 -0.94
N VAL A 123 -3.64 3.95 0.22
CA VAL A 123 -4.15 3.55 1.55
C VAL A 123 -5.67 3.76 1.74
N PRO A 124 -6.33 4.80 1.20
CA PRO A 124 -7.79 4.98 1.37
C PRO A 124 -8.64 3.82 0.82
N ILE A 125 -8.14 3.03 -0.14
CA ILE A 125 -8.86 1.88 -0.71
C ILE A 125 -9.13 0.81 0.36
N PHE A 126 -8.24 0.70 1.36
CA PHE A 126 -8.45 -0.19 2.50
C PHE A 126 -9.67 0.21 3.33
N ALA A 127 -9.98 1.50 3.43
CA ALA A 127 -11.17 1.96 4.17
C ALA A 127 -12.48 1.70 3.40
N THR A 128 -12.47 1.88 2.07
CA THR A 128 -13.59 1.53 1.19
C THR A 128 -13.97 0.06 1.33
N ARG A 129 -12.98 -0.81 1.54
CA ARG A 129 -13.19 -2.26 1.58
C ARG A 129 -13.58 -2.80 2.97
N TYR A 130 -13.03 -2.24 4.05
CA TYR A 130 -13.23 -2.79 5.40
C TYR A 130 -14.30 -2.06 6.23
N VAL A 131 -14.63 -0.81 5.90
CA VAL A 131 -15.61 -0.04 6.68
C VAL A 131 -16.86 0.24 5.86
N ASP A 132 -16.75 1.09 4.84
CA ASP A 132 -17.87 1.44 3.96
C ASP A 132 -17.36 2.18 2.71
N GLU A 133 -18.09 2.06 1.60
CA GLU A 133 -17.75 2.74 0.34
C GLU A 133 -17.79 4.28 0.47
N ALA A 134 -18.74 4.82 1.25
CA ALA A 134 -18.87 6.26 1.50
C ALA A 134 -17.71 6.82 2.35
N LEU A 135 -17.18 6.02 3.28
CA LEU A 135 -16.02 6.39 4.09
C LEU A 135 -14.74 6.37 3.25
N GLY A 136 -14.62 5.41 2.34
CA GLY A 136 -13.57 5.40 1.33
C GLY A 136 -13.53 6.66 0.49
N PHE A 137 -14.70 7.11 -0.01
CA PHE A 137 -14.84 8.35 -0.76
C PHE A 137 -14.46 9.58 0.07
N THR A 138 -14.94 9.65 1.32
CA THR A 138 -14.66 10.77 2.22
C THR A 138 -13.17 10.87 2.57
N LEU A 139 -12.51 9.74 2.84
CA LEU A 139 -11.07 9.70 3.12
C LEU A 139 -10.23 10.06 1.89
N GLY A 140 -10.67 9.68 0.69
CA GLY A 140 -10.04 10.12 -0.55
C GLY A 140 -10.08 11.64 -0.72
N TRP A 141 -11.22 12.26 -0.43
CA TRP A 141 -11.38 13.71 -0.48
C TRP A 141 -10.58 14.43 0.62
N ASN A 142 -10.53 13.88 1.84
CA ASN A 142 -9.71 14.37 2.93
C ASN A 142 -8.20 14.33 2.57
N TYR A 143 -7.75 13.21 1.98
CA TYR A 143 -6.37 13.07 1.51
C TYR A 143 -6.03 14.06 0.40
N TRP A 144 -6.96 14.29 -0.54
CA TRP A 144 -6.78 15.30 -1.59
C TRP A 144 -6.65 16.71 -1.01
N TYR A 145 -7.51 17.11 -0.06
CA TYR A 145 -7.39 18.41 0.58
C TYR A 145 -6.07 18.60 1.32
N GLN A 146 -5.60 17.56 2.02
CA GLN A 146 -4.33 17.64 2.74
C GLN A 146 -3.17 17.91 1.78
N LEU A 147 -3.16 17.27 0.62
CA LEU A 147 -2.15 17.52 -0.42
C LEU A 147 -2.35 18.89 -1.10
N ALA A 148 -3.60 19.25 -1.43
CA ALA A 148 -3.92 20.50 -2.11
C ALA A 148 -3.58 21.74 -1.26
N ILE A 149 -3.71 21.66 0.07
CA ILE A 149 -3.35 22.74 1.00
C ILE A 149 -1.85 22.69 1.32
N GLY A 150 -1.26 21.50 1.41
CA GLY A 150 0.17 21.32 1.70
C GLY A 150 1.08 21.91 0.63
N VAL A 151 0.77 21.71 -0.65
CA VAL A 151 1.64 22.18 -1.76
C VAL A 151 1.83 23.71 -1.79
N PRO A 152 0.78 24.54 -1.66
CA PRO A 152 0.94 26.00 -1.53
C PRO A 152 1.71 26.44 -0.27
N LEU A 153 1.55 25.73 0.86
CA LEU A 153 2.26 26.05 2.10
C LEU A 153 3.78 25.86 1.98
N GLU A 154 4.22 24.94 1.12
CA GLU A 154 5.66 24.75 0.84
C GLU A 154 6.24 25.83 -0.07
N CYS A 155 5.39 26.62 -0.74
CA CYS A 155 5.81 27.66 -1.70
C CYS A 155 5.90 29.08 -1.09
N THR A 156 5.57 29.25 0.19
CA THR A 156 5.55 30.55 0.90
C THR A 156 6.62 30.58 1.99
#